data_AF-A0A955HRH7-F1
#
_entry.id   AF-A0A955HRH7-F1
#
_cell.length_a   1.000
_cell.length_b   1.000
_cell.length_c   1.000
_cell.angle_alpha   90.00
_cell.angle_beta   90.00
_cell.angle_gamma   90.00
#
_symmetry.space_group_name_H-M   'P 1'
#
loop_
_entity.id
_entity.type
_entity.pdbx_description
1 polymer ?
#
loop_
_entity_poly.entity_id
_entity_poly.type
_entity_poly.pdbx_seq_one_letter_code
_entity_poly.pdbx_strand_id
1 'polypeptide(L)'
;FSYDNRFKKGMDWYSTLFEGAKDEKRIGEVSVNYFFDKRAPKRIKESLGNISNLKLIVLLREPIDRARSHYTLRMQKGEAPLSFEKALDDPKLPLRKEGHYITYYRRYLEHFNKDQIGIFLYKDIRNDPRFVLQDICTFLEVDPAFFNTYNNTKVNESYAVRFPCLSWTLGKLARVIRFFLPYGNIGERIRSIIQTLNRRWNRKRGKVPIKEETLKTLTNEYKDNNKLLAKEAEIDVTAWDYNN
;
A
#
# COMPACT_ATOMS: atom_id res chain seq x y z
N PHE A 1 1.03 -14.36 4.73
CA PHE A 1 0.21 -15.11 3.75
C PHE A 1 0.63 -15.02 2.27
N SER A 2 1.06 -13.87 1.72
CA SER A 2 1.46 -13.77 0.29
C SER A 2 2.84 -14.34 -0.11
N TYR A 3 3.71 -14.68 0.84
CA TYR A 3 5.06 -15.18 0.54
C TYR A 3 5.17 -16.66 0.90
N ASP A 4 5.55 -17.49 -0.07
CA ASP A 4 5.59 -18.95 0.13
C ASP A 4 6.58 -19.38 1.20
N ASN A 5 7.78 -18.79 1.20
CA ASN A 5 8.81 -19.10 2.20
C ASN A 5 8.39 -18.76 3.64
N ARG A 6 7.57 -17.72 3.83
CA ARG A 6 7.00 -17.36 5.14
C ARG A 6 5.80 -18.24 5.48
N PHE A 7 4.92 -18.49 4.51
CA PHE A 7 3.73 -19.30 4.71
C PHE A 7 4.09 -20.76 5.08
N LYS A 8 5.14 -21.32 4.47
CA LYS A 8 5.66 -22.66 4.79
C LYS A 8 6.16 -22.83 6.23
N LYS A 9 6.42 -21.73 6.96
CA LYS A 9 6.83 -21.81 8.37
C LYS A 9 5.67 -22.16 9.31
N GLY A 10 4.43 -22.15 8.81
CA GLY A 10 3.25 -22.55 9.57
C GLY A 10 2.76 -21.51 10.56
N MET A 11 1.70 -21.88 11.28
CA MET A 11 1.02 -21.00 12.23
C MET A 11 1.81 -20.78 13.52
N ASP A 12 2.59 -21.76 13.98
CA ASP A 12 3.45 -21.60 15.16
C ASP A 12 4.42 -20.44 14.97
N TRP A 13 5.07 -20.37 13.80
CA TRP A 13 5.93 -19.24 13.45
C TRP A 13 5.15 -17.93 13.29
N TYR A 14 3.94 -17.96 12.73
CA TYR A 14 3.14 -16.76 12.56
C TYR A 14 2.69 -16.17 13.91
N SER A 15 2.33 -17.03 14.87
CA SER A 15 1.92 -16.62 16.22
C SER A 15 3.04 -15.91 16.98
N THR A 16 4.32 -16.17 16.66
CA THR A 16 5.45 -15.47 17.29
C THR A 16 5.45 -13.96 17.00
N LEU A 17 4.74 -13.51 15.96
CA LEU A 17 4.58 -12.08 15.68
C LEU A 17 3.81 -11.33 16.79
N PHE A 18 3.13 -12.07 17.66
CA PHE A 18 2.23 -11.53 18.69
C PHE A 18 2.64 -11.94 20.11
N GLU A 19 3.86 -12.46 20.32
CA GLU A 19 4.35 -12.85 21.67
C GLU A 19 4.34 -11.69 22.69
N GLY A 20 4.38 -10.44 22.22
CA GLY A 20 4.30 -9.26 23.07
C GLY A 20 2.88 -8.86 23.47
N ALA A 21 1.85 -9.50 22.91
CA ALA A 21 0.46 -9.22 23.25
C ALA A 21 0.10 -9.86 24.60
N LYS A 22 -0.70 -9.14 25.38
CA LYS A 22 -1.23 -9.53 26.68
C LYS A 22 -2.76 -9.58 26.59
N ASP A 23 -3.41 -8.53 27.09
CA ASP A 23 -4.86 -8.45 27.24
C ASP A 23 -5.50 -7.50 26.21
N GLU A 24 -4.80 -7.21 25.10
CA GLU A 24 -5.34 -6.36 24.04
C GLU A 24 -6.56 -7.02 23.38
N LYS A 25 -7.64 -6.24 23.22
CA LYS A 25 -8.88 -6.69 22.57
C LYS A 25 -8.65 -7.18 21.12
N ARG A 26 -7.67 -6.61 20.43
CA ARG A 26 -7.34 -6.91 19.03
C ARG A 26 -5.83 -6.94 18.84
N ILE A 27 -5.36 -7.93 18.11
CA ILE A 27 -3.99 -8.03 17.60
C ILE A 27 -4.03 -8.23 16.08
N GLY A 28 -3.00 -7.79 15.39
CA GLY A 28 -2.97 -7.90 13.94
C GLY A 28 -1.64 -7.46 13.35
N GLU A 29 -1.49 -7.73 12.07
CA GLU A 29 -0.33 -7.36 11.27
C GLU A 29 -0.77 -6.68 9.98
N VAL A 30 0.16 -5.98 9.35
CA VAL A 30 -0.09 -5.21 8.13
C VAL A 30 0.84 -5.67 7.02
N SER A 31 0.24 -6.04 5.89
CA SER A 31 0.97 -6.39 4.67
C SER A 31 0.27 -5.84 3.43
N VAL A 32 0.95 -4.92 2.75
CA VAL A 32 0.45 -4.28 1.52
C VAL A 32 0.19 -5.29 0.40
N ASN A 33 0.90 -6.42 0.40
CA ASN A 33 0.83 -7.41 -0.69
C ASN A 33 -0.32 -8.41 -0.56
N TYR A 34 -1.06 -8.41 0.55
CA TYR A 34 -2.14 -9.38 0.75
C TYR A 34 -3.26 -9.15 -0.25
N PHE A 35 -3.73 -7.91 -0.34
CA PHE A 35 -4.85 -7.54 -1.20
C PHE A 35 -4.63 -7.96 -2.67
N PHE A 36 -3.40 -7.83 -3.17
CA PHE A 36 -3.09 -8.11 -4.58
C PHE A 36 -2.79 -9.60 -4.87
N ASP A 37 -2.29 -10.36 -3.89
CA ASP A 37 -1.88 -11.75 -4.09
C ASP A 37 -3.09 -12.70 -4.20
N LYS A 38 -3.10 -13.54 -5.24
CA LYS A 38 -4.21 -14.45 -5.50
C LYS A 38 -4.38 -15.57 -4.47
N ARG A 39 -3.33 -15.90 -3.72
CA ARG A 39 -3.31 -16.99 -2.73
C ARG A 39 -3.64 -16.49 -1.34
N ALA A 40 -3.38 -15.21 -1.06
CA ALA A 40 -3.55 -14.62 0.26
C ALA A 40 -4.95 -14.84 0.86
N PRO A 41 -6.08 -14.55 0.19
CA PRO A 41 -7.38 -14.67 0.83
C PRO A 41 -7.70 -16.11 1.24
N LYS A 42 -7.47 -17.08 0.35
CA LYS A 42 -7.60 -18.52 0.67
C LYS A 42 -6.71 -18.92 1.85
N ARG A 43 -5.43 -18.56 1.82
CA ARG A 43 -4.48 -18.89 2.91
C ARG A 43 -4.88 -18.28 4.25
N ILE A 44 -5.33 -17.02 4.25
CA ILE A 44 -5.84 -16.36 5.46
C ILE A 44 -7.07 -17.11 5.97
N LYS A 45 -8.02 -17.45 5.08
CA LYS A 45 -9.25 -18.17 5.46
C LYS A 45 -8.94 -19.55 6.03
N GLU A 46 -8.05 -20.31 5.40
CA GLU A 46 -7.66 -21.65 5.88
C GLU A 46 -6.90 -21.59 7.22
N SER A 47 -6.09 -20.55 7.43
CA SER A 47 -5.23 -20.47 8.62
C SER A 47 -5.91 -19.79 9.81
N LEU A 48 -6.76 -18.79 9.56
CA LEU A 48 -7.35 -17.92 10.57
C LEU A 48 -8.89 -17.94 10.55
N GLY A 49 -9.52 -18.70 9.65
CA GLY A 49 -10.98 -18.66 9.45
C GLY A 49 -11.81 -19.14 10.63
N ASN A 50 -11.21 -19.89 11.56
CA ASN A 50 -11.84 -20.31 12.81
C ASN A 50 -11.79 -19.23 13.89
N ILE A 51 -11.03 -18.14 13.68
CA ILE A 51 -11.01 -17.01 14.60
C ILE A 51 -12.35 -16.28 14.48
N SER A 52 -13.13 -16.36 15.54
CA SER A 52 -14.36 -15.57 15.67
C SER A 52 -14.02 -14.09 15.50
N ASN A 53 -14.79 -13.41 14.66
CA ASN A 53 -14.67 -11.98 14.45
C ASN A 53 -13.33 -11.52 13.83
N LEU A 54 -12.74 -12.29 12.91
CA LEU A 54 -11.62 -11.85 12.07
C LEU A 54 -12.03 -10.65 11.20
N LYS A 55 -11.26 -9.56 11.29
CA LYS A 55 -11.45 -8.32 10.53
C LYS A 55 -10.27 -8.08 9.59
N LEU A 56 -10.58 -7.63 8.38
CA LEU A 56 -9.63 -7.28 7.33
C LEU A 56 -9.78 -5.78 7.02
N ILE A 57 -8.68 -5.04 7.08
CA ILE A 57 -8.67 -3.61 6.77
C ILE A 57 -7.96 -3.40 5.44
N VAL A 58 -8.60 -2.69 4.52
CA VAL A 58 -8.04 -2.31 3.22
C VAL A 58 -8.09 -0.80 3.10
N LEU A 59 -6.90 -0.18 3.00
CA LEU A 59 -6.78 1.26 2.72
C LEU A 59 -6.53 1.47 1.21
N LEU A 60 -7.51 2.06 0.52
CA LEU A 60 -7.42 2.35 -0.90
C LEU A 60 -7.05 3.80 -1.16
N ARG A 61 -6.35 4.03 -2.26
CA ARG A 61 -6.00 5.36 -2.78
C ARG A 61 -6.50 5.45 -4.21
N GLU A 62 -6.79 6.66 -4.68
CA GLU A 62 -7.11 6.88 -6.10
C GLU A 62 -6.10 6.12 -6.99
N PRO A 63 -6.56 5.25 -7.91
CA PRO A 63 -5.72 4.31 -8.66
C PRO A 63 -4.49 4.92 -9.35
N ILE A 64 -4.64 6.06 -10.04
CA ILE A 64 -3.57 6.70 -10.79
C ILE A 64 -2.54 7.31 -9.83
N ASP A 65 -2.99 7.95 -8.76
CA ASP A 65 -2.15 8.47 -7.70
C ASP A 65 -1.43 7.36 -6.93
N ARG A 66 -2.07 6.21 -6.74
CA ARG A 66 -1.44 5.01 -6.17
C ARG A 66 -0.33 4.50 -7.10
N ALA A 67 -0.61 4.35 -8.39
CA ALA A 67 0.38 3.92 -9.39
C ALA A 67 1.58 4.90 -9.42
N ARG A 68 1.31 6.21 -9.39
CA ARG A 68 2.35 7.26 -9.35
C ARG A 68 3.22 7.19 -8.10
N SER A 69 2.60 6.93 -6.95
CA SER A 69 3.32 6.75 -5.68
C SER A 69 4.19 5.50 -5.70
N HIS A 70 3.67 4.39 -6.23
CA HIS A 70 4.40 3.13 -6.35
C HIS A 70 5.57 3.25 -7.33
N TYR A 71 5.35 3.88 -8.48
CA TYR A 71 6.39 4.23 -9.44
C TYR A 71 7.51 5.04 -8.77
N THR A 72 7.15 6.12 -8.06
CA THR A 72 8.13 6.99 -7.39
C THR A 72 9.02 6.21 -6.43
N LEU A 73 8.43 5.32 -5.62
CA LEU A 73 9.18 4.45 -4.71
C LEU A 73 10.13 3.51 -5.46
N ARG A 74 9.68 2.89 -6.56
CA ARG A 74 10.49 1.97 -7.36
C ARG A 74 11.62 2.69 -8.09
N MET A 75 11.34 3.87 -8.64
CA MET A 75 12.34 4.75 -9.25
C MET A 75 13.45 5.14 -8.27
N GLN A 76 13.08 5.56 -7.04
CA GLN A 76 14.04 5.90 -5.98
C GLN A 76 14.90 4.71 -5.54
N LYS A 77 14.38 3.49 -5.70
CA LYS A 77 15.13 2.25 -5.48
C LYS A 77 15.93 1.80 -6.71
N GLY A 78 15.83 2.51 -7.83
CA GLY A 78 16.43 2.13 -9.12
C GLY A 78 15.76 0.92 -9.78
N GLU A 79 14.54 0.58 -9.37
CA GLU A 79 13.77 -0.63 -9.72
C GLU A 79 12.70 -0.35 -10.78
N ALA A 80 12.69 0.84 -11.38
CA ALA A 80 11.75 1.22 -12.43
C ALA A 80 12.48 1.90 -13.60
N PRO A 81 11.87 1.88 -14.80
CA PRO A 81 12.23 2.79 -15.89
C PRO A 81 12.18 4.26 -15.48
N LEU A 82 12.91 5.12 -16.19
CA LEU A 82 12.97 6.57 -15.91
C LEU A 82 11.69 7.34 -16.25
N SER A 83 10.77 6.75 -17.04
CA SER A 83 9.47 7.34 -17.35
C SER A 83 8.33 6.51 -16.75
N PHE A 84 7.27 7.20 -16.32
CA PHE A 84 6.09 6.58 -15.75
C PHE A 84 5.39 5.67 -16.76
N GLU A 85 5.30 6.12 -18.02
CA GLU A 85 4.64 5.39 -19.10
C GLU A 85 5.33 4.05 -19.38
N LYS A 86 6.67 4.03 -19.45
CA LYS A 86 7.41 2.77 -19.62
C LYS A 86 7.25 1.85 -18.42
N ALA A 87 7.08 2.41 -17.22
CA ALA A 87 6.87 1.63 -16.02
C ALA A 87 5.45 1.05 -15.91
N LEU A 88 4.45 1.68 -16.54
CA LEU A 88 3.08 1.14 -16.60
C LEU A 88 3.03 -0.19 -17.38
N ASP A 89 3.86 -0.31 -18.42
CA ASP A 89 3.92 -1.48 -19.29
C ASP A 89 4.96 -2.52 -18.83
N ASP A 90 5.70 -2.25 -17.75
CA ASP A 90 6.70 -3.18 -17.22
C ASP A 90 6.01 -4.33 -16.49
N PRO A 91 6.12 -5.60 -16.97
CA PRO A 91 5.46 -6.74 -16.33
C PRO A 91 5.95 -7.02 -14.90
N LYS A 92 7.11 -6.48 -14.51
CA LYS A 92 7.66 -6.59 -13.14
C LYS A 92 7.08 -5.54 -12.20
N LEU A 93 6.38 -4.54 -12.73
CA LEU A 93 5.75 -3.45 -12.00
C LEU A 93 4.26 -3.39 -12.35
N PRO A 94 3.38 -4.05 -11.58
CA PRO A 94 1.96 -4.09 -11.88
C PRO A 94 1.22 -2.76 -11.56
N LEU A 95 1.79 -1.62 -11.97
CA LEU A 95 1.27 -0.27 -11.70
C LEU A 95 -0.15 -0.09 -12.25
N ARG A 96 -0.38 -0.49 -13.51
CA ARG A 96 -1.70 -0.40 -14.14
C ARG A 96 -2.67 -1.41 -13.54
N LYS A 97 -2.24 -2.68 -13.44
CA LYS A 97 -3.06 -3.80 -12.99
C LYS A 97 -3.54 -3.68 -11.54
N GLU A 98 -2.70 -3.16 -10.64
CA GLU A 98 -3.06 -2.97 -9.23
C GLU A 98 -4.07 -1.83 -9.01
N GLY A 99 -4.44 -1.06 -10.04
CA GLY A 99 -5.53 -0.08 -9.98
C GLY A 99 -6.95 -0.65 -10.08
N HIS A 100 -7.11 -1.89 -10.56
CA HIS A 100 -8.43 -2.53 -10.70
C HIS A 100 -8.89 -3.17 -9.38
N TYR A 101 -9.18 -2.34 -8.37
CA TYR A 101 -9.48 -2.79 -7.01
C TYR A 101 -10.67 -3.76 -6.92
N ILE A 102 -11.70 -3.60 -7.77
CA ILE A 102 -12.87 -4.48 -7.80
C ILE A 102 -12.49 -5.95 -7.99
N THR A 103 -11.48 -6.23 -8.81
CA THR A 103 -10.98 -7.60 -9.05
C THR A 103 -10.43 -8.23 -7.77
N TYR A 104 -9.71 -7.45 -6.97
CA TYR A 104 -9.11 -7.92 -5.73
C TYR A 104 -10.16 -8.01 -4.62
N TYR A 105 -11.07 -7.04 -4.55
CA TYR A 105 -12.17 -7.03 -3.59
C TYR A 105 -13.07 -8.26 -3.75
N ARG A 106 -13.54 -8.55 -4.97
CA ARG A 106 -14.37 -9.73 -5.24
C ARG A 106 -13.68 -11.04 -4.89
N ARG A 107 -12.36 -11.16 -5.13
CA ARG A 107 -11.57 -12.34 -4.70
C ARG A 107 -11.60 -12.54 -3.18
N TYR A 108 -11.61 -11.47 -2.41
CA TYR A 108 -11.76 -11.58 -0.96
C TYR A 108 -13.18 -11.97 -0.55
N LEU A 109 -14.20 -11.49 -1.27
CA LEU A 109 -15.60 -11.90 -1.03
C LEU A 109 -15.86 -13.39 -1.30
N GLU A 110 -15.04 -14.06 -2.11
CA GLU A 110 -15.11 -15.53 -2.28
C GLU A 110 -14.77 -16.30 -0.98
N HIS A 111 -14.14 -15.66 0.00
CA HIS A 111 -13.63 -16.31 1.21
C HIS A 111 -14.12 -15.67 2.52
N PHE A 112 -14.53 -14.40 2.49
CA PHE A 112 -14.92 -13.61 3.65
C PHE A 112 -16.24 -12.91 3.40
N ASN A 113 -17.03 -12.77 4.47
CA ASN A 113 -18.24 -11.96 4.40
C ASN A 113 -17.88 -10.47 4.29
N LYS A 114 -18.80 -9.68 3.71
CA LYS A 114 -18.58 -8.25 3.47
C LYS A 114 -18.28 -7.47 4.76
N ASP A 115 -18.95 -7.80 5.86
CA ASP A 115 -18.78 -7.19 7.18
C ASP A 115 -17.42 -7.50 7.85
N GLN A 116 -16.68 -8.48 7.31
CA GLN A 116 -15.30 -8.76 7.73
C GLN A 116 -14.29 -7.86 7.01
N ILE A 117 -14.68 -7.12 5.97
CA ILE A 117 -13.77 -6.32 5.14
C ILE A 117 -14.12 -4.83 5.25
N GLY A 118 -13.31 -4.10 6.02
CA GLY A 118 -13.40 -2.65 6.13
C GLY A 118 -12.56 -1.98 5.05
N ILE A 119 -13.21 -1.25 4.14
CA ILE A 119 -12.52 -0.42 3.15
C ILE A 119 -12.50 1.03 3.60
N PHE A 120 -11.31 1.59 3.68
CA PHE A 120 -11.07 2.99 4.04
C PHE A 120 -10.33 3.69 2.90
N LEU A 121 -10.50 5.00 2.76
CA LEU A 121 -9.90 5.75 1.67
C LEU A 121 -8.83 6.71 2.17
N TYR A 122 -7.71 6.73 1.44
CA TYR A 122 -6.60 7.64 1.70
C TYR A 122 -7.00 9.11 1.54
N LYS A 123 -8.00 9.41 0.71
CA LYS A 123 -8.52 10.78 0.59
C LYS A 123 -9.10 11.28 1.92
N ASP A 124 -9.79 10.42 2.65
CA ASP A 124 -10.46 10.77 3.89
C ASP A 124 -9.43 10.93 5.02
N ILE A 125 -8.40 10.08 5.05
CA ILE A 125 -7.25 10.25 5.95
C ILE A 125 -6.56 11.60 5.73
N ARG A 126 -6.48 12.06 4.48
CA ARG A 126 -5.87 13.36 4.17
C ARG A 126 -6.74 14.53 4.59
N ASN A 127 -8.05 14.35 4.62
CA ASN A 127 -9.02 15.37 4.99
C ASN A 127 -9.16 15.45 6.52
N ASP A 128 -9.54 14.33 7.13
CA ASP A 128 -9.66 14.18 8.58
C ASP A 128 -9.16 12.78 9.01
N PRO A 129 -7.87 12.65 9.38
CA PRO A 129 -7.34 11.37 9.84
C PRO A 129 -7.97 10.93 11.16
N ARG A 130 -8.45 11.85 11.99
CA ARG A 130 -9.07 11.52 13.27
C ARG A 130 -10.35 10.72 13.04
N PHE A 131 -11.20 11.23 12.16
CA PHE A 131 -12.45 10.58 11.78
C PHE A 131 -12.22 9.16 11.25
N VAL A 132 -11.30 8.98 10.30
CA VAL A 132 -11.02 7.65 9.74
C VAL A 132 -10.44 6.68 10.78
N LEU A 133 -9.61 7.17 11.70
CA LEU A 133 -9.07 6.32 12.78
C LEU A 133 -10.18 5.89 13.75
N GLN A 134 -11.15 6.77 14.05
CA GLN A 134 -12.32 6.44 14.87
C GLN A 134 -13.24 5.43 14.16
N ASP A 135 -13.43 5.55 12.84
CA ASP A 135 -14.18 4.57 12.05
C ASP A 135 -13.48 3.20 12.04
N ILE A 136 -12.16 3.17 11.90
CA ILE A 136 -11.37 1.94 12.01
C ILE A 136 -11.54 1.33 13.40
N CYS A 137 -11.46 2.13 14.47
CA CYS A 137 -11.72 1.65 15.83
C CYS A 137 -13.11 1.04 15.96
N THR A 138 -14.12 1.70 15.42
CA THR A 138 -15.51 1.22 15.43
C THR A 138 -15.66 -0.11 14.68
N PHE A 139 -15.05 -0.22 13.49
CA PHE A 139 -15.02 -1.46 12.71
C PHE A 139 -14.30 -2.61 13.44
N LEU A 140 -13.23 -2.29 14.17
CA LEU A 140 -12.50 -3.22 15.02
C LEU A 140 -13.17 -3.47 16.38
N GLU A 141 -14.27 -2.77 16.67
CA GLU A 141 -14.98 -2.78 17.94
C GLU A 141 -14.07 -2.42 19.13
N VAL A 142 -13.10 -1.52 18.95
CA VAL A 142 -12.24 -0.99 20.02
C VAL A 142 -12.62 0.46 20.34
N ASP A 143 -12.24 0.95 21.52
CA ASP A 143 -12.60 2.30 21.97
C ASP A 143 -11.99 3.38 21.04
N PRO A 144 -12.82 4.21 20.36
CA PRO A 144 -12.33 5.29 19.51
C PRO A 144 -11.82 6.49 20.32
N ALA A 145 -12.08 6.57 21.62
CA ALA A 145 -11.78 7.75 22.45
C ALA A 145 -10.28 8.08 22.50
N PHE A 146 -9.41 7.08 22.32
CA PHE A 146 -7.96 7.30 22.20
C PHE A 146 -7.61 8.34 21.13
N PHE A 147 -8.35 8.38 20.02
CA PHE A 147 -8.08 9.31 18.92
C PHE A 147 -8.75 10.67 19.09
N ASN A 148 -9.54 10.92 20.14
CA ASN A 148 -10.21 12.22 20.36
C ASN A 148 -9.20 13.38 20.41
N THR A 149 -8.02 13.13 20.99
CA THR A 149 -6.94 14.11 21.14
C THR A 149 -5.84 13.93 20.09
N TYR A 150 -6.03 13.04 19.11
CA TYR A 150 -5.02 12.77 18.10
C TYR A 150 -4.74 14.02 17.27
N ASN A 151 -3.49 14.49 17.35
CA ASN A 151 -3.01 15.62 16.59
C ASN A 151 -2.18 15.11 15.40
N ASN A 152 -2.57 15.56 14.20
CA ASN A 152 -2.05 15.03 12.95
C ASN A 152 -0.58 15.44 12.76
N THR A 153 0.33 14.46 12.70
CA THR A 153 1.67 14.67 12.17
C THR A 153 1.78 13.99 10.81
N LYS A 154 1.90 14.80 9.76
CA LYS A 154 2.03 14.27 8.40
C LYS A 154 3.40 13.59 8.25
N VAL A 155 3.41 12.27 8.29
CA VAL A 155 4.60 11.45 8.08
C VAL A 155 4.64 10.91 6.65
N ASN A 156 5.82 10.88 6.02
CA ASN A 156 6.07 10.30 4.70
C ASN A 156 5.29 10.90 3.51
N GLU A 157 5.44 12.21 3.26
CA GLU A 157 4.96 12.79 2.00
C GLU A 157 5.64 12.20 0.76
N SER A 158 4.85 11.76 -0.22
CA SER A 158 5.38 11.48 -1.57
C SER A 158 5.85 12.79 -2.22
N TYR A 159 7.08 12.79 -2.73
CA TYR A 159 7.67 13.94 -3.43
C TYR A 159 8.19 13.53 -4.80
N ALA A 160 8.13 14.45 -5.77
CA ALA A 160 8.78 14.27 -7.05
C ALA A 160 10.30 14.27 -6.86
N VAL A 161 10.99 13.50 -7.70
CA VAL A 161 12.45 13.42 -7.67
C VAL A 161 13.03 14.55 -8.52
N ARG A 162 13.84 15.44 -7.92
CA ARG A 162 14.48 16.58 -8.60
C ARG A 162 15.42 16.13 -9.72
N PHE A 163 16.26 15.13 -9.45
CA PHE A 163 17.18 14.54 -10.42
C PHE A 163 16.90 13.03 -10.57
N PRO A 164 15.99 12.62 -11.47
CA PRO A 164 15.56 11.22 -11.63
C PRO A 164 16.70 10.24 -11.90
N CYS A 165 17.65 10.59 -12.78
CA CYS A 165 18.80 9.75 -13.10
C CYS A 165 19.73 9.55 -11.89
N LEU A 166 19.98 10.61 -11.11
CA LEU A 166 20.80 10.54 -9.90
C LEU A 166 20.13 9.68 -8.82
N SER A 167 18.83 9.87 -8.59
CA SER A 167 18.10 9.06 -7.62
C SER A 167 18.07 7.58 -8.00
N TRP A 168 17.87 7.30 -9.29
CA TRP A 168 17.89 5.95 -9.83
C TRP A 168 19.27 5.28 -9.72
N THR A 169 20.35 5.99 -10.07
CA THR A 169 21.73 5.48 -9.99
C THR A 169 22.13 5.20 -8.53
N LEU A 170 21.83 6.10 -7.60
CA LEU A 170 22.04 5.88 -6.17
C LEU A 170 21.22 4.71 -5.63
N GLY A 171 19.97 4.56 -6.06
CA GLY A 171 19.12 3.43 -5.71
C GLY A 171 19.67 2.09 -6.21
N LYS A 172 20.14 2.05 -7.46
CA LYS A 172 20.84 0.88 -8.03
C LYS A 172 22.13 0.57 -7.26
N LEU A 173 22.96 1.56 -6.99
CA LEU A 173 24.20 1.39 -6.24
C LEU A 173 23.94 0.83 -4.85
N ALA A 174 22.96 1.37 -4.12
CA ALA A 174 22.55 0.84 -2.81
C ALA A 174 22.05 -0.61 -2.89
N ARG A 175 21.45 -1.03 -4.01
CA ARG A 175 21.07 -2.44 -4.22
C ARG A 175 22.28 -3.34 -4.47
N VAL A 176 23.25 -2.88 -5.26
CA VAL A 176 24.50 -3.61 -5.53
C VAL A 176 25.33 -3.75 -4.25
N ILE A 177 25.47 -2.67 -3.47
CA ILE A 177 26.14 -2.67 -2.17
C ILE A 177 25.54 -3.74 -1.25
N ARG A 178 24.22 -3.90 -1.22
CA ARG A 178 23.54 -4.95 -0.43
C ARG A 178 23.87 -6.37 -0.89
N PHE A 179 24.22 -6.57 -2.16
CA PHE A 179 24.60 -7.88 -2.68
C PHE A 179 26.02 -8.28 -2.22
N PHE A 180 26.92 -7.30 -2.13
CA PHE A 180 28.33 -7.54 -1.78
C PHE A 180 28.66 -7.36 -0.29
N LEU A 181 27.86 -6.60 0.46
CA LEU A 181 27.99 -6.46 1.91
C LEU A 181 26.91 -7.29 2.60
N PRO A 182 27.29 -8.35 3.35
CA PRO A 182 26.33 -9.22 4.03
C PRO A 182 25.54 -8.44 5.10
N TYR A 183 24.40 -9.02 5.48
CA TYR A 183 23.49 -8.48 6.48
C TYR A 183 24.22 -8.10 7.78
N GLY A 184 24.16 -6.82 8.13
CA GLY A 184 24.75 -6.24 9.34
C GLY A 184 24.51 -4.72 9.42
N ASN A 185 24.80 -4.13 10.58
CA ASN A 185 24.53 -2.71 10.87
C ASN A 185 25.18 -1.74 9.87
N ILE A 186 26.29 -2.11 9.23
CA ILE A 186 27.05 -1.24 8.32
C ILE A 186 26.36 -1.10 6.96
N GLY A 187 25.93 -2.20 6.35
CA GLY A 187 25.21 -2.16 5.06
C GLY A 187 23.88 -1.41 5.16
N GLU A 188 23.13 -1.62 6.25
CA GLU A 188 21.90 -0.87 6.52
C GLU A 188 22.16 0.60 6.86
N ARG A 189 23.26 0.93 7.58
CA ARG A 189 23.67 2.33 7.82
C ARG A 189 24.05 3.04 6.52
N ILE A 190 24.87 2.43 5.68
CA ILE A 190 25.26 3.00 4.36
C ILE A 190 24.02 3.21 3.49
N ARG A 191 23.12 2.23 3.44
CA ARG A 191 21.83 2.35 2.76
C ARG A 191 20.99 3.49 3.31
N SER A 192 20.87 3.60 4.62
CA SER A 192 20.13 4.67 5.29
C SER A 192 20.71 6.04 4.95
N ILE A 193 22.04 6.17 4.94
CA ILE A 193 22.74 7.40 4.55
C ILE A 193 22.46 7.74 3.09
N ILE A 194 22.64 6.79 2.16
CA ILE A 194 22.35 7.01 0.73
C ILE A 194 20.88 7.40 0.52
N GLN A 195 19.95 6.72 1.19
CA GLN A 195 18.52 7.05 1.08
C GLN A 195 18.17 8.40 1.72
N THR A 196 18.82 8.76 2.81
CA THR A 196 18.62 10.05 3.50
C THR A 196 19.17 11.19 2.67
N LEU A 197 20.36 11.04 2.10
CA LEU A 197 20.95 12.02 1.18
C LEU A 197 20.15 12.14 -0.12
N ASN A 198 19.70 11.01 -0.70
CA ASN A 198 18.82 11.00 -1.87
C ASN A 198 17.49 11.73 -1.55
N ARG A 199 16.85 11.43 -0.41
CA ARG A 199 15.65 12.15 0.07
C ARG A 199 15.91 13.65 0.23
N ARG A 200 17.05 14.03 0.83
CA ARG A 200 17.38 15.44 1.13
C ARG A 200 17.69 16.25 -0.13
N TRP A 201 18.42 15.69 -1.09
CA TRP A 201 18.85 16.39 -2.30
C TRP A 201 17.86 16.31 -3.46
N ASN A 202 17.07 15.22 -3.52
CA ASN A 202 16.12 15.00 -4.61
C ASN A 202 14.66 15.28 -4.27
N ARG A 203 14.36 15.87 -3.11
CA ARG A 203 12.97 16.30 -2.82
C ARG A 203 12.60 17.53 -3.66
N LYS A 204 11.90 17.32 -4.77
CA LYS A 204 11.17 18.37 -5.47
C LYS A 204 9.72 18.36 -5.00
N ARG A 205 9.18 19.54 -4.65
CA ARG A 205 7.73 19.68 -4.44
C ARG A 205 7.01 19.35 -5.75
N GLY A 206 5.97 18.51 -5.67
CA GLY A 206 5.16 18.14 -6.82
C GLY A 206 5.05 16.62 -7.01
N LYS A 207 4.20 16.21 -7.95
CA LYS A 207 3.99 14.81 -8.35
C LYS A 207 4.84 14.49 -9.58
N VAL A 208 5.14 13.21 -9.80
CA VAL A 208 5.72 12.76 -11.08
C VAL A 208 4.77 13.18 -12.21
N PRO A 209 5.28 13.84 -13.28
CA PRO A 209 4.45 14.21 -14.42
C PRO A 209 3.99 12.94 -15.15
N ILE A 210 2.75 12.96 -15.62
CA ILE A 210 2.13 11.91 -16.43
C ILE A 210 1.70 12.59 -17.72
N LYS A 211 1.94 11.98 -18.89
CA LYS A 211 1.43 12.51 -20.15
C LYS A 211 -0.09 12.61 -20.11
N GLU A 212 -0.65 13.67 -20.70
CA GLU A 212 -2.10 13.91 -20.70
C GLU A 212 -2.89 12.76 -21.34
N GLU A 213 -2.40 12.22 -22.45
CA GLU A 213 -2.97 11.05 -23.12
C GLU A 213 -3.02 9.84 -22.17
N THR A 214 -1.91 9.54 -21.49
CA THR A 214 -1.83 8.46 -20.50
C THR A 214 -2.81 8.66 -19.35
N LEU A 215 -2.97 9.90 -18.86
CA LEU A 215 -3.94 10.22 -17.82
C LEU A 215 -5.36 9.95 -18.31
N LYS A 216 -5.74 10.42 -19.51
CA LYS A 216 -7.05 10.16 -20.11
C LYS A 216 -7.32 8.66 -20.28
N THR A 217 -6.35 7.89 -20.77
CA THR A 217 -6.46 6.44 -20.92
C THR A 217 -6.74 5.76 -19.58
N LEU A 218 -5.93 6.05 -18.56
CA LEU A 218 -6.10 5.44 -17.23
C LEU A 218 -7.41 5.85 -16.56
N THR A 219 -7.82 7.12 -16.68
CA THR A 219 -9.11 7.59 -16.16
C THR A 219 -10.26 6.80 -16.78
N ASN A 220 -10.29 6.67 -18.10
CA ASN A 220 -11.33 5.93 -18.79
C ASN A 220 -11.34 4.45 -18.42
N GLU A 221 -10.17 3.83 -18.30
CA GLU A 221 -10.02 2.42 -17.93
C GLU A 221 -10.48 2.10 -16.51
N TYR A 222 -10.20 2.98 -15.54
CA TYR A 222 -10.59 2.74 -14.16
C TYR A 222 -12.03 3.15 -13.87
N LYS A 223 -12.65 4.01 -14.70
CA LYS A 223 -13.99 4.58 -14.46
C LYS A 223 -15.03 3.53 -14.09
N ASP A 224 -15.23 2.52 -14.92
CA ASP A 224 -16.28 1.52 -14.69
C ASP A 224 -15.95 0.59 -13.53
N ASN A 225 -14.66 0.24 -13.37
CA ASN A 225 -14.19 -0.56 -12.25
C ASN A 225 -14.37 0.16 -10.90
N ASN A 226 -14.11 1.47 -10.86
CA ASN A 226 -14.29 2.31 -9.68
C ASN A 226 -15.77 2.44 -9.33
N LYS A 227 -16.66 2.61 -10.31
CA LYS A 227 -18.12 2.63 -10.09
C LYS A 227 -18.64 1.32 -9.51
N LEU A 228 -18.18 0.18 -10.05
CA LEU A 228 -18.53 -1.14 -9.52
C LEU A 228 -18.04 -1.30 -8.08
N LEU A 229 -16.80 -0.90 -7.80
CA LEU A 229 -16.26 -0.90 -6.44
C LEU A 229 -17.08 -0.02 -5.49
N ALA A 230 -17.43 1.20 -5.90
CA ALA A 230 -18.25 2.13 -5.13
C ALA A 230 -19.55 1.46 -4.68
N LYS A 231 -20.24 0.82 -5.63
CA LYS A 231 -21.51 0.15 -5.41
C LYS A 231 -21.36 -1.09 -4.52
N GLU A 232 -20.42 -1.97 -4.84
CA GLU A 232 -20.29 -3.26 -4.14
C GLU A 232 -19.71 -3.12 -2.74
N ALA A 233 -18.73 -2.23 -2.56
CA ALA A 233 -18.13 -1.99 -1.26
C ALA A 233 -18.84 -0.89 -0.45
N GLU A 234 -19.85 -0.22 -1.01
CA GLU A 234 -20.58 0.89 -0.37
C GLU A 234 -19.64 2.03 0.07
N ILE A 235 -18.75 2.44 -0.82
CA ILE A 235 -17.75 3.50 -0.56
C ILE A 235 -17.90 4.67 -1.55
N ASP A 236 -17.60 5.88 -1.08
CA ASP A 236 -17.60 7.08 -1.93
C ASP A 236 -16.24 7.29 -2.62
N VAL A 237 -16.18 6.94 -3.90
CA VAL A 237 -15.01 7.17 -4.77
C VAL A 237 -15.22 8.29 -5.79
N THR A 238 -16.22 9.17 -5.60
CA THR A 238 -16.51 10.27 -6.54
C THR A 238 -15.30 11.19 -6.79
N ALA A 239 -14.49 11.42 -5.77
CA ALA A 239 -13.26 12.21 -5.87
C ALA A 239 -12.16 11.56 -6.73
N TRP A 240 -12.36 10.34 -7.25
CA TRP A 240 -11.45 9.68 -8.19
C TRP A 240 -11.78 9.97 -9.66
N ASP A 241 -12.91 10.63 -9.93
CA ASP A 241 -13.27 11.05 -11.28
C ASP A 241 -12.50 12.31 -11.67
N TYR A 242 -11.65 12.20 -12.69
CA TYR A 242 -10.84 13.30 -13.24
C TYR A 242 -11.61 14.27 -14.16
N ASN A 243 -12.93 14.16 -14.22
CA ASN A 243 -13.80 14.94 -15.10
C ASN A 243 -14.51 16.10 -14.38
N ASN A 244 -14.07 16.46 -13.18
CA ASN A 244 -14.54 17.66 -12.45
C ASN A 244 -13.42 18.70 -12.33
#